data_AF-A0A7Y7DBH9-F1
#
_entry.id   AF-A0A7Y7DBH9-F1
#
_cell.length_a   1.000
_cell.length_b   1.000
_cell.length_c   1.000
_cell.angle_alpha   90.00
_cell.angle_beta   90.00
_cell.angle_gamma   90.00
#
_symmetry.space_group_name_H-M   'P 1'
#
loop_
_entity.id
_entity.type
_entity.pdbx_description
1 polymer ?
#
loop_
_entity_poly.entity_id
_entity_poly.type
_entity_poly.pdbx_seq_one_letter_code
_entity_poly.pdbx_strand_id
1 'polypeptide(L)'
;EGNIDTLSNRLAYIRTWTYVAQRENWVDDESHWRGATRAVEDRLSDALHGALTQRFVDRRTSVLLRRLKQKEGLVADVNDKGEVTVEGEFVGRLEGFRFQQDKAATPDEAKTLAQAAMAALAPEFSLRADRFYNAPDTEMDFTEQGGLMWGEHAVGKLVAGDDALKPRAVAFVDDGVAQDVVEKVQRRLQHFIDRKIATLFEPLLNMSRDEALTGLARGFAFRLVENLGVIPREQIAQEVKELDQDARGALRKHGVRFGQYTIFMPLLLKPAPTRLRLLLWALNAKFDTFPDSPPPGLVTIPAVVDAPEGYYAMSGYRLSGQRAIRIDMLERLADLLRSQDSRGGFEANPDMLSITGMTLEQFADLMGGMGYKAEQGERTKVKAVDQVIPTDEGVAHEDIVPPVHEGDENADTPVFDKGLPDAIEPGAITEEAKAEEAADLSGVAVNLPDEGEAPSAEIAEPVASEDEAAQYAAGEVPEGEAADAALAGAEMEVFYTFTWGGNRGGNRNAGRGPRREGGDRPQGKKGGGKPQGKKGGKPRRDGGRDGGKGGNQPKTFSAKPPRKEKQIDPDNPFAAALMGLKDKK
;
A
#
# COMPACT_ATOMS: atom_id res chain seq x y z
N GLU A 1 21.49 -18.11 -56.13
CA GLU A 1 20.63 -17.06 -56.70
C GLU A 1 19.61 -17.64 -57.68
N GLY A 2 18.35 -17.22 -57.60
CA GLY A 2 17.23 -17.69 -58.42
C GLY A 2 15.89 -17.42 -57.73
N ASN A 3 14.79 -17.32 -58.48
CA ASN A 3 13.44 -17.26 -57.90
C ASN A 3 13.04 -18.63 -57.30
N ILE A 4 11.93 -18.69 -56.56
CA ILE A 4 11.45 -19.92 -55.88
C ILE A 4 11.36 -21.10 -56.85
N ASP A 5 10.82 -20.89 -58.06
CA ASP A 5 10.69 -21.95 -59.07
C ASP A 5 12.07 -22.45 -59.54
N THR A 6 13.02 -21.54 -59.74
CA THR A 6 14.40 -21.89 -60.12
C THR A 6 15.12 -22.65 -59.01
N LEU A 7 14.95 -22.23 -57.75
CA LEU A 7 15.55 -22.90 -56.59
C LEU A 7 14.93 -24.28 -56.36
N SER A 8 13.61 -24.40 -56.48
CA SER A 8 12.89 -25.67 -56.38
C SER A 8 13.33 -26.66 -57.47
N ASN A 9 13.46 -26.20 -58.72
CA ASN A 9 13.95 -27.04 -59.82
C ASN A 9 15.41 -27.48 -59.61
N ARG A 10 16.29 -26.58 -59.15
CA ARG A 10 17.68 -26.94 -58.84
C ARG A 10 17.79 -27.92 -57.68
N LEU A 11 16.93 -27.78 -56.66
CA LEU A 11 16.84 -28.71 -55.55
C LEU A 11 16.38 -30.11 -56.02
N ALA A 12 15.41 -30.16 -56.93
CA ALA A 12 14.98 -31.42 -57.55
C ALA A 12 16.14 -32.09 -58.32
N TYR A 13 16.91 -31.33 -59.10
CA TYR A 13 18.06 -31.86 -59.84
C TYR A 13 19.17 -32.37 -58.92
N ILE A 14 19.55 -31.62 -57.87
CA ILE A 14 20.61 -32.08 -56.97
C ILE A 14 20.19 -33.31 -56.17
N ARG A 15 18.90 -33.49 -55.85
CA ARG A 15 18.41 -34.71 -55.20
C ARG A 15 18.59 -35.95 -56.08
N THR A 16 18.40 -35.83 -57.39
CA THR A 16 18.73 -36.91 -58.33
C THR A 16 20.21 -37.26 -58.28
N TRP A 17 21.10 -36.26 -58.25
CA TRP A 17 22.55 -36.48 -58.15
C TRP A 17 22.99 -37.00 -56.78
N THR A 18 22.32 -36.59 -55.71
CA THR A 18 22.56 -37.10 -54.35
C THR A 18 22.18 -38.58 -54.26
N TYR A 19 21.05 -38.97 -54.87
CA TYR A 19 20.67 -40.38 -55.01
C TYR A 19 21.70 -41.19 -55.80
N VAL A 20 22.21 -40.65 -56.91
CA VAL A 20 23.25 -41.30 -57.72
C VAL A 20 24.56 -41.45 -56.92
N ALA A 21 25.00 -40.41 -56.20
CA ALA A 21 26.22 -40.43 -55.40
C ALA A 21 26.15 -41.37 -54.18
N GLN A 22 24.94 -41.71 -53.72
CA GLN A 22 24.71 -42.64 -52.61
C GLN A 22 24.73 -44.11 -53.05
N ARG A 23 24.68 -44.40 -54.35
CA ARG A 23 24.73 -45.77 -54.89
C ARG A 23 26.17 -46.25 -55.04
N GLU A 24 26.47 -47.41 -54.48
CA GLU A 24 27.80 -48.03 -54.56
C GLU A 24 28.17 -48.40 -56.02
N ASN A 25 29.42 -48.15 -56.40
CA ASN A 25 30.02 -48.41 -57.72
C ASN A 25 29.40 -47.65 -58.91
N TRP A 26 28.66 -46.55 -58.66
CA TRP A 26 28.07 -45.72 -59.73
C TRP A 26 28.89 -44.49 -60.08
N VAL A 27 29.75 -44.04 -59.17
CA VAL A 27 30.64 -42.87 -59.33
C VAL A 27 32.00 -43.16 -58.71
N ASP A 28 33.06 -42.62 -59.31
CA ASP A 28 34.41 -42.67 -58.74
C ASP A 28 34.52 -41.72 -57.54
N ASP A 29 35.19 -42.13 -56.46
CA ASP A 29 35.29 -41.37 -55.20
C ASP A 29 33.92 -40.97 -54.61
N GLU A 30 33.15 -41.99 -54.24
CA GLU A 30 31.81 -41.84 -53.63
C GLU A 30 31.81 -40.92 -52.41
N SER A 31 32.87 -40.93 -51.61
CA SER A 31 32.99 -40.13 -50.39
C SER A 31 32.97 -38.62 -50.70
N HIS A 32 33.71 -38.23 -51.75
CA HIS A 32 33.76 -36.86 -52.22
C HIS A 32 32.40 -36.42 -52.78
N TRP A 33 31.80 -37.20 -53.68
CA TRP A 33 30.55 -36.82 -54.34
C TRP A 33 29.34 -36.79 -53.40
N ARG A 34 29.28 -37.67 -52.39
CA ARG A 34 28.27 -37.59 -51.33
C ARG A 34 28.40 -36.29 -50.54
N GLY A 35 29.62 -35.88 -50.19
CA GLY A 35 29.87 -34.61 -49.51
C GLY A 35 29.51 -33.40 -50.37
N ALA A 36 29.90 -33.41 -51.65
CA ALA A 36 29.67 -32.30 -52.58
C ALA A 36 28.18 -32.10 -52.90
N THR A 37 27.45 -33.18 -53.18
CA THR A 37 26.02 -33.12 -53.50
C THR A 37 25.19 -32.66 -52.30
N ARG A 38 25.50 -33.17 -51.10
CA ARG A 38 24.87 -32.73 -49.84
C ARG A 38 25.12 -31.25 -49.57
N ALA A 39 26.35 -30.76 -49.72
CA ALA A 39 26.65 -29.35 -49.50
C ALA A 39 25.91 -28.42 -50.48
N VAL A 40 25.64 -28.88 -51.70
CA VAL A 40 24.82 -28.14 -52.68
C VAL A 40 23.34 -28.21 -52.32
N GLU A 41 22.84 -29.36 -51.87
CA GLU A 41 21.47 -29.52 -51.38
C GLU A 41 21.20 -28.61 -50.18
N ASP A 42 22.09 -28.59 -49.19
CA ASP A 42 21.96 -27.75 -47.99
C ASP A 42 21.87 -26.26 -48.38
N ARG A 43 22.78 -25.78 -49.23
CA ARG A 43 22.76 -24.38 -49.71
C ARG A 43 21.50 -24.03 -50.51
N LEU A 44 21.00 -24.96 -51.32
CA LEU A 44 19.77 -24.74 -52.10
C LEU A 44 18.53 -24.76 -51.20
N SER A 45 18.51 -25.62 -50.17
CA SER A 45 17.47 -25.69 -49.16
C SER A 45 17.40 -24.40 -48.34
N ASP A 46 18.56 -23.90 -47.86
CA ASP A 46 18.65 -22.64 -47.13
C ASP A 46 18.20 -21.45 -47.99
N ALA A 47 18.65 -21.39 -49.25
CA ALA A 47 18.26 -20.33 -50.18
C ALA A 47 16.76 -20.37 -50.52
N LEU A 48 16.18 -21.57 -50.69
CA LEU A 48 14.75 -21.74 -50.93
C LEU A 48 13.91 -21.33 -49.71
N HIS A 49 14.36 -21.70 -48.51
CA HIS A 49 13.71 -21.31 -47.27
C HIS A 49 13.73 -19.79 -47.09
N GLY A 50 14.88 -19.14 -47.33
CA GLY A 50 15.00 -17.68 -47.32
C GLY A 50 14.05 -17.01 -48.32
N ALA A 51 13.98 -17.50 -49.55
CA ALA A 51 13.11 -16.95 -50.59
C ALA A 51 11.61 -17.13 -50.29
N LEU A 52 11.22 -18.25 -49.65
CA LEU A 52 9.84 -18.48 -49.21
C LEU A 52 9.45 -17.50 -48.09
N THR A 53 10.29 -17.37 -47.06
CA THR A 53 10.06 -16.42 -45.95
C THR A 53 9.93 -15.00 -46.47
N GLN A 54 10.81 -14.57 -47.38
CA GLN A 54 10.75 -13.24 -47.99
C GLN A 54 9.45 -13.01 -48.77
N ARG A 55 8.93 -14.01 -49.48
CA ARG A 55 7.66 -13.87 -50.23
C ARG A 55 6.43 -13.73 -49.34
N PHE A 56 6.38 -14.41 -48.19
CA PHE A 56 5.28 -14.23 -47.22
C PHE A 56 5.30 -12.83 -46.62
N VAL A 57 6.50 -12.35 -46.32
CA VAL A 57 6.78 -11.04 -45.76
C VAL A 57 6.45 -9.91 -46.76
N ASP A 58 6.93 -10.01 -48.00
CA ASP A 58 6.62 -9.05 -49.08
C ASP A 58 5.12 -9.02 -49.41
N ARG A 59 4.41 -10.16 -49.34
CA ARG A 59 2.96 -10.23 -49.54
C ARG A 59 2.21 -9.47 -48.44
N ARG A 60 2.58 -9.69 -47.18
CA ARG A 60 1.99 -9.00 -46.02
C ARG A 60 2.16 -7.49 -46.11
N THR A 61 3.38 -7.04 -46.42
CA THR A 61 3.72 -5.62 -46.55
C THR A 61 3.04 -4.96 -47.77
N SER A 62 2.98 -5.64 -48.91
CA SER A 62 2.40 -5.09 -50.14
C SER A 62 0.87 -4.96 -50.11
N VAL A 63 0.16 -5.89 -49.46
CA VAL A 63 -1.30 -5.80 -49.29
C VAL A 63 -1.68 -4.59 -48.44
N LEU A 64 -1.00 -4.41 -47.31
CA LEU A 64 -1.25 -3.30 -46.39
C LEU A 64 -0.86 -1.94 -47.00
N LEU A 65 0.29 -1.85 -47.68
CA LEU A 65 0.73 -0.62 -48.36
C LEU A 65 -0.18 -0.21 -49.52
N ARG A 66 -0.68 -1.17 -50.31
CA ARG A 66 -1.55 -0.88 -51.44
C ARG A 66 -2.84 -0.23 -50.97
N ARG A 67 -3.41 -0.68 -49.86
CA ARG A 67 -4.68 -0.16 -49.33
C ARG A 67 -4.54 1.09 -48.48
N LEU A 68 -3.42 1.26 -47.76
CA LEU A 68 -3.10 2.55 -47.14
C LEU A 68 -3.10 3.69 -48.18
N LYS A 69 -2.60 3.42 -49.39
CA LYS A 69 -2.63 4.39 -50.51
C LYS A 69 -4.03 4.59 -51.12
N GLN A 70 -4.96 3.64 -50.95
CA GLN A 70 -6.31 3.70 -51.53
C GLN A 70 -7.33 4.43 -50.63
N LYS A 71 -6.97 4.81 -49.39
CA LYS A 71 -7.89 5.44 -48.41
C LYS A 71 -9.17 4.64 -48.13
N GLU A 72 -9.22 3.37 -48.51
CA GLU A 72 -10.24 2.44 -48.02
C GLU A 72 -9.93 2.22 -46.54
N GLY A 73 -10.91 2.45 -45.65
CA GLY A 73 -10.69 2.33 -44.22
C GLY A 73 -10.30 0.89 -43.86
N LEU A 74 -9.03 0.68 -43.49
CA LEU A 74 -8.63 -0.59 -42.88
C LEU A 74 -9.33 -0.69 -41.52
N VAL A 75 -10.11 -1.74 -41.34
CA VAL A 75 -10.72 -2.07 -40.05
C VAL A 75 -9.84 -3.13 -39.40
N ALA A 76 -9.30 -2.82 -38.22
CA ALA A 76 -8.68 -3.80 -37.36
C ALA A 76 -9.77 -4.54 -36.58
N ASP A 77 -9.64 -5.85 -36.46
CA ASP A 77 -10.45 -6.67 -35.55
C ASP A 77 -9.61 -7.03 -34.33
N VAL A 78 -10.17 -6.79 -33.13
CA VAL A 78 -9.49 -7.03 -31.84
C VAL A 78 -10.31 -8.04 -31.06
N ASN A 79 -9.70 -9.18 -30.75
CA ASN A 79 -10.37 -10.21 -29.98
C ASN A 79 -10.34 -9.92 -28.47
N ASP A 80 -11.08 -10.71 -27.68
CA ASP A 80 -11.16 -10.57 -26.22
C ASP A 80 -9.81 -10.71 -25.50
N LYS A 81 -8.83 -11.35 -26.14
CA LYS A 81 -7.46 -11.50 -25.62
C LYS A 81 -6.56 -10.31 -25.98
N GLY A 82 -7.11 -9.29 -26.64
CA GLY A 82 -6.39 -8.12 -27.13
C GLY A 82 -5.54 -8.40 -28.37
N GLU A 83 -5.67 -9.54 -29.03
CA GLU A 83 -4.95 -9.82 -30.27
C GLU A 83 -5.57 -9.02 -31.41
N VAL A 84 -4.72 -8.26 -32.09
CA VAL A 84 -5.10 -7.38 -33.19
C VAL A 84 -4.82 -8.09 -34.50
N THR A 85 -5.85 -8.24 -35.30
CA THR A 85 -5.75 -8.73 -36.67
C THR A 85 -6.20 -7.64 -37.64
N VAL A 86 -5.49 -7.48 -38.75
CA VAL A 86 -5.86 -6.55 -39.82
C VAL A 86 -5.98 -7.35 -41.09
N GLU A 87 -7.20 -7.40 -41.65
CA GLU A 87 -7.53 -8.18 -42.85
C GLU A 87 -7.19 -9.68 -42.74
N GLY A 88 -7.33 -10.25 -41.53
CA GLY A 88 -7.07 -11.67 -41.24
C GLY A 88 -5.61 -12.00 -40.90
N GLU A 89 -4.72 -11.01 -40.93
CA GLU A 89 -3.32 -11.17 -40.53
C GLU A 89 -3.11 -10.65 -39.11
N PHE A 90 -2.48 -11.46 -38.25
CA PHE A 90 -2.10 -11.05 -36.91
C PHE A 90 -1.02 -9.98 -36.96
N VAL A 91 -1.21 -8.87 -36.24
CA VAL A 91 -0.30 -7.71 -36.29
C VAL A 91 0.38 -7.44 -34.95
N GLY A 92 -0.26 -7.83 -33.84
CA GLY A 92 0.23 -7.61 -32.50
C GLY A 92 -0.85 -7.74 -31.44
N ARG A 93 -0.57 -7.25 -30.23
CA ARG A 93 -1.48 -7.26 -29.09
C ARG A 93 -1.70 -5.85 -28.54
N LEU A 94 -2.93 -5.57 -28.15
CA LEU A 94 -3.36 -4.35 -27.50
C LEU A 94 -3.42 -4.56 -25.98
N GLU A 95 -2.56 -3.88 -25.23
CA GLU A 95 -2.54 -3.87 -23.76
C GLU A 95 -3.01 -2.52 -23.23
N GLY A 96 -4.24 -2.46 -22.74
CA GLY A 96 -4.88 -1.19 -22.34
C GLY A 96 -5.01 -0.26 -23.55
N PHE A 97 -4.21 0.81 -23.60
CA PHE A 97 -4.15 1.78 -24.70
C PHE A 97 -2.79 1.79 -25.43
N ARG A 98 -2.01 0.71 -25.28
CA ARG A 98 -0.72 0.53 -25.96
C ARG A 98 -0.76 -0.68 -26.87
N PHE A 99 -0.30 -0.52 -28.10
CA PHE A 99 -0.18 -1.55 -29.10
C PHE A 99 1.25 -2.10 -29.13
N GLN A 100 1.39 -3.36 -28.74
CA GLN A 100 2.63 -4.11 -28.87
C GLN A 100 2.62 -4.87 -30.19
N GLN A 101 3.50 -4.49 -31.10
CA GLN A 101 3.67 -5.17 -32.38
C GLN A 101 4.35 -6.53 -32.21
N ASP A 102 3.94 -7.51 -33.01
CA ASP A 102 4.64 -8.80 -33.08
C ASP A 102 6.01 -8.68 -33.77
N LYS A 103 6.93 -9.63 -33.50
CA LYS A 103 8.29 -9.62 -34.06
C LYS A 103 8.24 -9.72 -35.60
N ALA A 104 8.45 -8.59 -36.27
CA ALA A 104 8.59 -8.54 -37.73
C ALA A 104 9.94 -9.08 -38.21
N ALA A 105 9.99 -9.55 -39.45
CA ALA A 105 11.20 -10.09 -40.06
C ALA A 105 12.26 -9.01 -40.41
N THR A 106 11.84 -7.77 -40.69
CA THR A 106 12.74 -6.65 -40.99
C THR A 106 12.31 -5.31 -40.35
N PRO A 107 13.25 -4.38 -40.05
CA PRO A 107 12.93 -3.10 -39.39
C PRO A 107 12.04 -2.15 -40.21
N ASP A 108 12.22 -2.08 -41.52
CA ASP A 108 11.47 -1.15 -42.39
C ASP A 108 10.01 -1.59 -42.56
N GLU A 109 9.78 -2.90 -42.59
CA GLU A 109 8.44 -3.47 -42.62
C GLU A 109 7.74 -3.32 -41.29
N ALA A 110 8.45 -3.52 -40.17
CA ALA A 110 7.92 -3.30 -38.84
C ALA A 110 7.32 -1.88 -38.73
N LYS A 111 8.07 -0.87 -39.16
CA LYS A 111 7.65 0.53 -39.09
C LYS A 111 6.40 0.80 -39.95
N THR A 112 6.38 0.25 -41.15
CA THR A 112 5.25 0.41 -42.09
C THR A 112 3.98 -0.29 -41.57
N LEU A 113 4.15 -1.51 -41.06
CA LEU A 113 3.10 -2.32 -40.46
C LEU A 113 2.53 -1.63 -39.21
N ALA A 114 3.38 -1.04 -38.37
CA ALA A 114 2.96 -0.33 -37.16
C ALA A 114 2.12 0.92 -37.50
N GLN A 115 2.54 1.70 -38.50
CA GLN A 115 1.77 2.87 -38.95
C GLN A 115 0.39 2.48 -39.50
N ALA A 116 0.32 1.41 -40.31
CA ALA A 116 -0.95 0.91 -40.84
C ALA A 116 -1.86 0.36 -39.72
N ALA A 117 -1.30 -0.39 -38.77
CA ALA A 117 -2.03 -0.92 -37.62
C ALA A 117 -2.59 0.22 -36.73
N MET A 118 -1.80 1.25 -36.43
CA MET A 118 -2.25 2.39 -35.62
C MET A 118 -3.40 3.15 -36.29
N ALA A 119 -3.34 3.34 -37.62
CA ALA A 119 -4.43 3.96 -38.37
C ALA A 119 -5.70 3.10 -38.32
N ALA A 120 -5.57 1.78 -38.42
CA ALA A 120 -6.69 0.85 -38.37
C ALA A 120 -7.30 0.72 -36.95
N LEU A 121 -6.49 0.90 -35.90
CA LEU A 121 -6.90 0.83 -34.50
C LEU A 121 -7.56 2.12 -33.97
N ALA A 122 -7.51 3.23 -34.71
CA ALA A 122 -8.05 4.51 -34.23
C ALA A 122 -9.52 4.47 -33.78
N PRO A 123 -10.46 3.80 -34.50
CA PRO A 123 -11.84 3.65 -34.04
C PRO A 123 -11.94 2.81 -32.75
N GLU A 124 -11.12 1.77 -32.64
CA GLU A 124 -11.10 0.87 -31.49
C GLU A 124 -10.58 1.58 -30.22
N PHE A 125 -9.54 2.41 -30.35
CA PHE A 125 -9.07 3.26 -29.24
C PHE A 125 -10.18 4.19 -28.73
N SER A 126 -10.99 4.73 -29.63
CA SER A 126 -12.11 5.61 -29.26
C SER A 126 -13.20 4.85 -28.50
N LEU A 127 -13.62 3.69 -29.01
CA LEU A 127 -14.59 2.81 -28.35
C LEU A 127 -14.10 2.35 -26.97
N ARG A 128 -12.83 1.96 -26.87
CA ARG A 128 -12.21 1.53 -25.62
C ARG A 128 -12.10 2.67 -24.61
N ALA A 129 -11.82 3.90 -25.08
CA ALA A 129 -11.82 5.09 -24.24
C ALA A 129 -13.22 5.42 -23.71
N ASP A 130 -14.27 5.24 -24.51
CA ASP A 130 -15.66 5.37 -24.06
C ASP A 130 -16.01 4.34 -22.99
N ARG A 131 -15.63 3.07 -23.21
CA ARG A 131 -15.83 1.99 -22.23
C ARG A 131 -15.09 2.28 -20.93
N PHE A 132 -13.82 2.66 -21.00
CA PHE A 132 -13.01 3.00 -19.84
C PHE A 132 -13.58 4.20 -19.07
N TYR A 133 -14.04 5.23 -19.79
CA TYR A 133 -14.62 6.42 -19.17
C TYR A 133 -15.87 6.10 -18.36
N ASN A 134 -16.69 5.15 -18.84
CA ASN A 134 -17.93 4.73 -18.18
C ASN A 134 -17.76 3.53 -17.23
N ALA A 135 -16.57 2.94 -17.15
CA ALA A 135 -16.29 1.81 -16.27
C ALA A 135 -16.46 2.20 -14.78
N PRO A 136 -16.98 1.33 -13.92
CA PRO A 136 -17.08 1.61 -12.49
C PRO A 136 -15.70 1.69 -11.83
N ASP A 137 -15.59 2.48 -10.75
CA ASP A 137 -14.34 2.63 -9.98
C ASP A 137 -13.85 1.32 -9.33
N THR A 138 -14.67 0.26 -9.34
CA THR A 138 -14.31 -1.09 -8.86
C THR A 138 -13.45 -1.88 -9.84
N GLU A 139 -13.47 -1.54 -11.13
CA GLU A 139 -12.59 -2.13 -12.14
C GLU A 139 -11.21 -1.46 -12.19
N MET A 140 -11.03 -0.38 -11.43
CA MET A 140 -9.81 0.40 -11.39
C MET A 140 -9.11 0.23 -10.04
N ASP A 141 -7.80 0.03 -10.07
CA ASP A 141 -6.96 0.03 -8.87
C ASP A 141 -5.65 0.78 -9.12
N PHE A 142 -4.92 1.07 -8.05
CA PHE A 142 -3.56 1.57 -8.12
C PHE A 142 -2.59 0.54 -7.54
N THR A 143 -1.35 0.52 -8.02
CA THR A 143 -0.28 -0.32 -7.47
C THR A 143 0.50 0.42 -6.39
N GLU A 144 1.27 -0.30 -5.57
CA GLU A 144 2.10 0.32 -4.51
C GLU A 144 3.20 1.24 -5.08
N GLN A 145 3.61 1.00 -6.33
CA GLN A 145 4.58 1.82 -7.07
C GLN A 145 3.93 2.94 -7.90
N GLY A 146 2.65 3.25 -7.66
CA GLY A 146 1.97 4.35 -8.34
C GLY A 146 1.46 4.06 -9.76
N GLY A 147 1.43 2.80 -10.19
CA GLY A 147 0.77 2.40 -11.43
C GLY A 147 -0.76 2.47 -11.30
N LEU A 148 -1.46 2.81 -12.39
CA LEU A 148 -2.92 2.82 -12.46
C LEU A 148 -3.39 1.69 -13.38
N MET A 149 -4.26 0.84 -12.86
CA MET A 149 -4.71 -0.39 -13.48
C MET A 149 -6.20 -0.30 -13.85
N TRP A 150 -6.56 -0.90 -14.97
CA TRP A 150 -7.95 -1.18 -15.35
C TRP A 150 -8.07 -2.67 -15.70
N GLY A 151 -8.71 -3.44 -14.82
CA GLY A 151 -8.60 -4.89 -14.82
C GLY A 151 -7.13 -5.32 -14.71
N GLU A 152 -6.67 -6.11 -15.67
CA GLU A 152 -5.28 -6.60 -15.71
C GLU A 152 -4.31 -5.64 -16.42
N HIS A 153 -4.81 -4.55 -17.03
CA HIS A 153 -4.00 -3.68 -17.88
C HIS A 153 -3.52 -2.43 -17.15
N ALA A 154 -2.23 -2.12 -17.26
CA ALA A 154 -1.67 -0.84 -16.82
C ALA A 154 -2.02 0.26 -17.83
N VAL A 155 -2.88 1.19 -17.41
CA VAL A 155 -3.43 2.28 -18.24
C VAL A 155 -2.86 3.66 -17.90
N GLY A 156 -2.06 3.76 -16.84
CA GLY A 156 -1.36 4.99 -16.49
C GLY A 156 -0.48 4.87 -15.26
N LYS A 157 0.02 6.02 -14.80
CA LYS A 157 0.75 6.15 -13.53
C LYS A 157 0.41 7.46 -12.84
N LEU A 158 0.64 7.50 -11.54
CA LEU A 158 0.60 8.70 -10.74
C LEU A 158 1.97 9.37 -10.72
N VAL A 159 1.97 10.69 -10.80
CA VAL A 159 3.14 11.54 -10.62
C VAL A 159 2.86 12.59 -9.56
N ALA A 160 3.92 13.13 -8.95
CA ALA A 160 3.81 14.18 -7.96
C ALA A 160 3.04 15.39 -8.54
N GLY A 161 2.05 15.87 -7.79
CA GLY A 161 1.32 17.09 -8.12
C GLY A 161 1.80 18.29 -7.31
N ASP A 162 0.94 19.29 -7.19
CA ASP A 162 1.25 20.53 -6.47
C ASP A 162 1.16 20.37 -4.94
N ASP A 163 0.41 19.37 -4.48
CA ASP A 163 0.19 19.00 -3.08
C ASP A 163 0.20 17.46 -2.95
N ALA A 164 0.60 16.94 -1.79
CA ALA A 164 0.65 15.50 -1.52
C ALA A 164 -0.73 14.83 -1.68
N LEU A 165 -1.83 15.52 -1.34
CA LEU A 165 -3.20 15.03 -1.52
C LEU A 165 -3.77 15.29 -2.93
N LYS A 166 -2.97 15.83 -3.86
CA LYS A 166 -3.39 16.15 -5.24
C LYS A 166 -2.38 15.64 -6.26
N PRO A 167 -2.15 14.31 -6.36
CA PRO A 167 -1.28 13.74 -7.38
C PRO A 167 -1.87 13.95 -8.78
N ARG A 168 -1.02 13.90 -9.81
CA ARG A 168 -1.45 13.97 -11.21
C ARG A 168 -1.42 12.59 -11.84
N ALA A 169 -2.47 12.21 -12.55
CA ALA A 169 -2.48 11.00 -13.36
C ALA A 169 -1.90 11.27 -14.76
N VAL A 170 -1.06 10.37 -15.23
CA VAL A 170 -0.51 10.36 -16.59
C VAL A 170 -0.95 9.05 -17.26
N ALA A 171 -1.69 9.16 -18.36
CA ALA A 171 -2.16 7.99 -19.09
C ALA A 171 -1.03 7.33 -19.89
N PHE A 172 -1.10 6.00 -20.02
CA PHE A 172 -0.24 5.22 -20.90
C PHE A 172 -0.97 4.97 -22.21
N VAL A 173 -0.73 5.85 -23.19
CA VAL A 173 -1.31 5.79 -24.53
C VAL A 173 -0.18 5.98 -25.53
N ASP A 174 -0.21 5.25 -26.64
CA ASP A 174 0.81 5.38 -27.69
C ASP A 174 0.72 6.71 -28.46
N ASP A 175 1.87 7.18 -28.95
CA ASP A 175 2.01 8.47 -29.65
C ASP A 175 1.16 8.62 -30.93
N GLY A 176 0.68 7.50 -31.50
CA GLY A 176 -0.16 7.51 -32.70
C GLY A 176 -1.66 7.64 -32.44
N VAL A 177 -2.08 7.67 -31.17
CA VAL A 177 -3.50 7.78 -30.78
C VAL A 177 -3.92 9.26 -30.78
N ALA A 178 -5.18 9.51 -31.11
CA ALA A 178 -5.73 10.85 -31.13
C ALA A 178 -5.71 11.50 -29.73
N GLN A 179 -5.41 12.81 -29.69
CA GLN A 179 -5.20 13.57 -28.44
C GLN A 179 -6.45 13.61 -27.55
N ASP A 180 -7.65 13.59 -28.14
CA ASP A 180 -8.93 13.53 -27.45
C ASP A 180 -9.09 12.24 -26.63
N VAL A 181 -8.65 11.10 -27.17
CA VAL A 181 -8.61 9.82 -26.43
C VAL A 181 -7.64 9.90 -25.25
N VAL A 182 -6.43 10.43 -25.46
CA VAL A 182 -5.43 10.61 -24.40
C VAL A 182 -6.00 11.45 -23.25
N GLU A 183 -6.58 12.60 -23.57
CA GLU A 183 -7.18 13.51 -22.59
C GLU A 183 -8.36 12.87 -21.86
N LYS A 184 -9.19 12.09 -22.56
CA LYS A 184 -10.33 11.39 -21.98
C LYS A 184 -9.89 10.33 -20.98
N VAL A 185 -8.91 9.50 -21.33
CA VAL A 185 -8.33 8.48 -20.44
C VAL A 185 -7.67 9.14 -19.24
N GLN A 186 -6.84 10.17 -19.46
CA GLN A 186 -6.18 10.90 -18.37
C GLN A 186 -7.18 11.55 -17.42
N ARG A 187 -8.24 12.17 -17.94
CA ARG A 187 -9.31 12.78 -17.12
C ARG A 187 -10.03 11.73 -16.28
N ARG A 188 -10.33 10.56 -16.84
CA ARG A 188 -10.96 9.47 -16.09
C ARG A 188 -10.08 8.94 -14.97
N LEU A 189 -8.78 8.76 -15.25
CA LEU A 189 -7.78 8.36 -14.26
C LEU A 189 -7.65 9.39 -13.14
N GLN A 190 -7.63 10.68 -13.48
CA GLN A 190 -7.60 11.76 -12.51
C GLN A 190 -8.84 11.74 -11.61
N HIS A 191 -10.04 11.61 -12.20
CA HIS A 191 -11.28 11.52 -11.42
C HIS A 191 -11.31 10.31 -10.49
N PHE A 192 -10.77 9.17 -10.92
CA PHE A 192 -10.65 7.98 -10.08
C PHE A 192 -9.78 8.24 -8.85
N ILE A 193 -8.55 8.76 -9.04
CA ILE A 193 -7.65 8.98 -7.91
C ILE A 193 -8.16 10.10 -6.99
N ASP A 194 -8.73 11.16 -7.54
CA ASP A 194 -9.33 12.25 -6.77
C ASP A 194 -10.48 11.74 -5.89
N ARG A 195 -11.35 10.88 -6.44
CA ARG A 195 -12.44 10.24 -5.68
C ARG A 195 -11.91 9.30 -4.61
N LYS A 196 -10.90 8.48 -4.90
CA LYS A 196 -10.29 7.59 -3.90
C LYS A 196 -9.68 8.38 -2.75
N ILE A 197 -8.96 9.46 -3.02
CA ILE A 197 -8.41 10.35 -2.00
C ILE A 197 -9.55 11.00 -1.21
N ALA A 198 -10.58 11.54 -1.89
CA ALA A 198 -11.72 12.17 -1.24
C ALA A 198 -12.43 11.24 -0.25
N THR A 199 -12.62 9.97 -0.62
CA THR A 199 -13.26 8.96 0.23
C THR A 199 -12.35 8.49 1.36
N LEU A 200 -11.09 8.17 1.09
CA LEU A 200 -10.20 7.58 2.09
C LEU A 200 -9.62 8.61 3.07
N PHE A 201 -9.50 9.88 2.66
CA PHE A 201 -8.99 10.99 3.47
C PHE A 201 -10.09 11.98 3.84
N GLU A 202 -11.37 11.60 3.74
CA GLU A 202 -12.53 12.43 4.07
C GLU A 202 -12.38 13.23 5.38
N PRO A 203 -12.05 12.63 6.55
CA PRO A 203 -11.94 13.39 7.80
C PRO A 203 -10.83 14.45 7.75
N LEU A 204 -9.73 14.16 7.06
CA LEU A 204 -8.62 15.10 6.90
C LEU A 204 -9.02 16.28 5.99
N LEU A 205 -9.71 15.97 4.90
CA LEU A 205 -10.19 16.97 3.94
C LEU A 205 -11.29 17.85 4.53
N ASN A 206 -12.23 17.27 5.27
CA ASN A 206 -13.28 18.01 5.96
C ASN A 206 -12.70 18.97 6.99
N MET A 207 -11.73 18.52 7.78
CA MET A 207 -11.00 19.38 8.72
C MET A 207 -10.26 20.52 8.00
N SER A 208 -9.61 20.24 6.86
CA SER A 208 -8.87 21.26 6.10
C SER A 208 -9.77 22.37 5.53
N ARG A 209 -11.04 22.05 5.26
CA ARG A 209 -12.04 22.96 4.68
C ARG A 209 -12.88 23.69 5.73
N ASP A 210 -12.78 23.32 7.00
CA ASP A 210 -13.56 23.91 8.06
C ASP A 210 -13.08 25.33 8.40
N GLU A 211 -13.90 26.32 8.05
CA GLU A 211 -13.64 27.74 8.34
C GLU A 211 -13.85 28.11 9.81
N ALA A 212 -14.53 27.26 10.60
CA ALA A 212 -14.69 27.45 12.03
C ALA A 212 -13.37 27.22 12.80
N LEU A 213 -12.43 26.45 12.21
CA LEU A 213 -11.08 26.35 12.74
C LEU A 213 -10.34 27.66 12.49
N THR A 214 -10.02 28.37 13.57
CA THR A 214 -9.31 29.65 13.53
C THR A 214 -8.03 29.61 14.37
N GLY A 215 -7.15 30.60 14.18
CA GLY A 215 -5.92 30.76 14.96
C GLY A 215 -5.03 29.50 14.97
N LEU A 216 -4.62 29.08 16.18
CA LEU A 216 -3.75 27.92 16.38
C LEU A 216 -4.39 26.60 15.91
N ALA A 217 -5.71 26.44 16.05
CA ALA A 217 -6.41 25.23 15.59
C ALA A 217 -6.27 25.05 14.07
N ARG A 218 -6.40 26.16 13.32
CA ARG A 218 -6.25 26.15 11.86
C ARG A 218 -4.81 25.84 11.45
N GLY A 219 -3.83 26.48 12.09
CA GLY A 219 -2.41 26.20 11.87
C GLY A 219 -2.08 24.73 12.12
N PHE A 220 -2.60 24.17 13.21
CA PHE A 220 -2.41 22.76 13.54
C PHE A 220 -3.08 21.81 12.54
N ALA A 221 -4.29 22.15 12.07
CA ALA A 221 -4.97 21.39 11.02
C ALA A 221 -4.12 21.36 9.72
N PHE A 222 -3.50 22.48 9.33
CA PHE A 222 -2.56 22.49 8.21
C PHE A 222 -1.37 21.56 8.42
N ARG A 223 -0.74 21.60 9.60
CA ARG A 223 0.38 20.68 9.93
C ARG A 223 -0.05 19.22 9.82
N LEU A 224 -1.26 18.90 10.26
CA LEU A 224 -1.81 17.55 10.21
C LEU A 224 -2.09 17.11 8.76
N VAL A 225 -2.56 18.02 7.89
CA VAL A 225 -2.72 17.77 6.45
C VAL A 225 -1.37 17.53 5.77
N GLU A 226 -0.35 18.35 6.06
CA GLU A 226 1.02 18.20 5.52
C GLU A 226 1.62 16.82 5.85
N ASN A 227 1.27 16.26 7.02
CA ASN A 227 1.74 14.96 7.48
C ASN A 227 0.70 13.85 7.25
N LEU A 228 -0.25 14.06 6.32
CA LEU A 228 -1.23 13.05 5.90
C LEU A 228 -2.00 12.41 7.07
N GLY A 229 -2.24 13.20 8.12
CA GLY A 229 -3.05 12.83 9.28
C GLY A 229 -2.32 12.09 10.40
N VAL A 230 -0.99 11.97 10.36
CA VAL A 230 -0.19 11.32 11.41
C VAL A 230 1.08 12.11 11.72
N ILE A 231 1.21 12.64 12.94
CA ILE A 231 2.39 13.39 13.38
C ILE A 231 2.95 12.79 14.68
N PRO A 232 4.23 12.36 14.71
CA PRO A 232 4.92 12.05 15.96
C PRO A 232 4.93 13.27 16.89
N ARG A 233 4.44 13.11 18.13
CA ARG A 233 4.25 14.21 19.09
C ARG A 233 5.54 14.99 19.36
N GLU A 234 6.68 14.31 19.32
CA GLU A 234 8.00 14.92 19.53
C GLU A 234 8.31 16.05 18.54
N GLN A 235 7.75 16.00 17.33
CA GLN A 235 7.97 17.03 16.30
C GLN A 235 7.16 18.31 16.55
N ILE A 236 6.07 18.23 17.32
CA ILE A 236 5.10 19.31 17.52
C ILE A 236 4.76 19.54 19.00
N ALA A 237 5.66 19.15 19.91
CA ALA A 237 5.39 19.15 21.35
C ALA A 237 5.02 20.54 21.90
N GLN A 238 5.65 21.59 21.37
CA GLN A 238 5.37 22.98 21.77
C GLN A 238 4.02 23.47 21.24
N GLU A 239 3.71 23.21 19.97
CA GLU A 239 2.42 23.56 19.35
C GLU A 239 1.26 22.88 20.08
N VAL A 240 1.42 21.59 20.42
CA VAL A 240 0.44 20.83 21.22
C VAL A 240 0.24 21.44 22.60
N LYS A 241 1.29 22.00 23.22
CA LYS A 241 1.21 22.65 24.54
C LYS A 241 0.51 24.01 24.46
N GLU A 242 0.67 24.74 23.36
CA GLU A 242 0.07 26.06 23.12
C GLU A 242 -1.42 25.98 22.73
N LEU A 243 -1.87 24.86 22.20
CA LEU A 243 -3.29 24.59 21.94
C LEU A 243 -4.12 24.58 23.24
N ASP A 244 -5.11 25.47 23.30
CA ASP A 244 -6.11 25.52 24.36
C ASP A 244 -7.14 24.39 24.25
N GLN A 245 -8.02 24.28 25.25
CA GLN A 245 -9.00 23.18 25.30
C GLN A 245 -10.08 23.30 24.23
N ASP A 246 -10.46 24.52 23.85
CA ASP A 246 -11.47 24.76 22.82
C ASP A 246 -10.94 24.36 21.44
N ALA A 247 -9.70 24.74 21.10
CA ALA A 247 -9.05 24.30 19.87
C ALA A 247 -8.86 22.79 19.81
N ARG A 248 -8.44 22.16 20.92
CA ARG A 248 -8.37 20.69 21.00
C ARG A 248 -9.74 20.05 20.86
N GLY A 249 -10.77 20.63 21.46
CA GLY A 249 -12.15 20.20 21.32
C GLY A 249 -12.63 20.24 19.88
N ALA A 250 -12.35 21.34 19.16
CA ALA A 250 -12.66 21.48 17.74
C ALA A 250 -11.94 20.44 16.87
N LEU A 251 -10.64 20.21 17.09
CA LEU A 251 -9.87 19.18 16.36
C LEU A 251 -10.37 17.76 16.67
N ARG A 252 -10.77 17.47 17.92
CA ARG A 252 -11.37 16.17 18.29
C ARG A 252 -12.70 15.91 17.58
N LYS A 253 -13.51 16.94 17.32
CA LYS A 253 -14.76 16.79 16.53
C LYS A 253 -14.48 16.32 15.10
N HIS A 254 -13.31 16.67 14.55
CA HIS A 254 -12.82 16.15 13.25
C HIS A 254 -12.14 14.77 13.35
N GLY A 255 -12.17 14.12 14.51
CA GLY A 255 -11.61 12.79 14.70
C GLY A 255 -10.11 12.76 15.04
N VAL A 256 -9.50 13.91 15.33
CA VAL A 256 -8.09 13.97 15.78
C VAL A 256 -7.95 13.43 17.20
N ARG A 257 -7.02 12.50 17.40
CA ARG A 257 -6.62 11.95 18.70
C ARG A 257 -5.28 12.52 19.12
N PHE A 258 -5.23 13.04 20.34
CA PHE A 258 -4.02 13.56 20.98
C PHE A 258 -3.39 12.47 21.85
N GLY A 259 -2.61 11.60 21.23
CA GLY A 259 -1.89 10.54 21.93
C GLY A 259 -0.69 11.03 22.74
N GLN A 260 -0.17 10.15 23.59
CA GLN A 260 1.09 10.30 24.31
C GLN A 260 2.28 10.43 23.35
N TYR A 261 2.31 9.62 22.28
CA TYR A 261 3.45 9.53 21.36
C TYR A 261 3.15 10.13 20.00
N THR A 262 1.88 10.14 19.57
CA THR A 262 1.46 10.53 18.23
C THR A 262 0.14 11.29 18.25
N ILE A 263 0.02 12.30 17.40
CA ILE A 263 -1.25 12.96 17.09
C ILE A 263 -1.71 12.42 15.75
N PHE A 264 -2.89 11.82 15.69
CA PHE A 264 -3.32 11.08 14.52
C PHE A 264 -4.84 11.03 14.36
N MET A 265 -5.30 10.67 13.16
CA MET A 265 -6.70 10.33 12.90
C MET A 265 -6.86 8.81 12.79
N PRO A 266 -7.63 8.14 13.68
CA PRO A 266 -7.75 6.67 13.68
C PRO A 266 -8.26 6.08 12.36
N LEU A 267 -9.19 6.76 11.68
CA LEU A 267 -9.74 6.29 10.41
C LEU A 267 -8.67 6.18 9.31
N LEU A 268 -7.62 6.98 9.39
CA LEU A 268 -6.50 6.96 8.43
C LEU A 268 -5.46 5.88 8.74
N LEU A 269 -5.57 5.16 9.86
CA LEU A 269 -4.71 4.02 10.16
C LEU A 269 -5.25 2.71 9.57
N LYS A 270 -6.46 2.71 9.00
CA LYS A 270 -7.02 1.54 8.30
C LYS A 270 -6.13 1.16 7.10
N PRO A 271 -6.15 -0.11 6.65
CA PRO A 271 -5.25 -0.58 5.59
C PRO A 271 -5.33 0.23 4.28
N ALA A 272 -6.55 0.50 3.78
CA ALA A 272 -6.71 1.21 2.50
C ALA A 272 -6.19 2.67 2.55
N PRO A 273 -6.53 3.50 3.54
CA PRO A 273 -5.90 4.81 3.71
C PRO A 273 -4.39 4.74 3.93
N THR A 274 -3.87 3.77 4.68
CA THR A 274 -2.42 3.59 4.90
C THR A 274 -1.67 3.29 3.60
N ARG A 275 -2.18 2.36 2.77
CA ARG A 275 -1.63 2.05 1.45
C ARG A 275 -1.55 3.30 0.57
N LEU A 276 -2.64 4.08 0.52
CA LEU A 276 -2.67 5.32 -0.25
C LEU A 276 -1.76 6.40 0.36
N ARG A 277 -1.68 6.52 1.69
CA ARG A 277 -0.80 7.47 2.38
C ARG A 277 0.66 7.24 2.02
N LEU A 278 1.14 5.99 2.05
CA LEU A 278 2.51 5.64 1.69
C LEU A 278 2.82 6.00 0.24
N LEU A 279 1.89 5.71 -0.67
CA LEU A 279 2.02 6.07 -2.09
C LEU A 279 2.10 7.59 -2.29
N LEU A 280 1.18 8.36 -1.69
CA LEU A 280 1.16 9.82 -1.82
C LEU A 280 2.41 10.47 -1.20
N TRP A 281 2.84 9.95 -0.05
CA TRP A 281 4.07 10.38 0.61
C TRP A 281 5.29 10.09 -0.26
N ALA A 282 5.43 8.88 -0.79
CA ALA A 282 6.55 8.49 -1.65
C ALA A 282 6.60 9.31 -2.95
N LEU A 283 5.44 9.59 -3.56
CA LEU A 283 5.34 10.49 -4.72
C LEU A 283 5.82 11.90 -4.39
N ASN A 284 5.34 12.47 -3.28
CA ASN A 284 5.69 13.83 -2.88
C ASN A 284 7.17 13.95 -2.48
N ALA A 285 7.72 12.92 -1.81
CA ALA A 285 9.12 12.80 -1.45
C ALA A 285 10.03 12.43 -2.64
N LYS A 286 9.43 12.07 -3.80
CA LYS A 286 10.12 11.69 -5.05
C LYS A 286 11.08 10.51 -4.86
N PHE A 287 10.63 9.48 -4.16
CA PHE A 287 11.40 8.25 -4.03
C PHE A 287 11.49 7.50 -5.37
N ASP A 288 12.62 6.85 -5.61
CA ASP A 288 12.80 5.99 -6.79
C ASP A 288 12.04 4.66 -6.63
N THR A 289 12.07 4.10 -5.42
CA THR A 289 11.35 2.88 -5.02
C THR A 289 10.42 3.20 -3.87
N PHE A 290 9.13 2.88 -4.02
CA PHE A 290 8.16 3.20 -2.99
C PHE A 290 8.16 2.13 -1.91
N PRO A 291 8.14 2.51 -0.61
CA PRO A 291 8.05 1.55 0.48
C PRO A 291 6.72 0.80 0.49
N ASP A 292 6.78 -0.51 0.72
CA ASP A 292 5.60 -1.36 0.78
C ASP A 292 4.78 -1.12 2.06
N SER A 293 3.47 -1.29 1.93
CA SER A 293 2.57 -1.23 3.08
C SER A 293 2.73 -2.48 3.95
N PRO A 294 2.81 -2.33 5.29
CA PRO A 294 2.75 -3.49 6.17
C PRO A 294 1.47 -4.33 5.94
N PRO A 295 1.52 -5.67 6.14
CA PRO A 295 0.36 -6.53 5.99
C PRO A 295 -0.79 -6.10 6.92
N PRO A 296 -2.05 -6.14 6.45
CA PRO A 296 -3.19 -5.75 7.26
C PRO A 296 -3.38 -6.69 8.46
N GLY A 297 -3.93 -6.15 9.55
CA GLY A 297 -4.28 -6.92 10.76
C GLY A 297 -3.15 -7.10 11.77
N LEU A 298 -1.88 -6.92 11.37
CA LEU A 298 -0.76 -7.05 12.30
C LEU A 298 -0.68 -5.84 13.26
N VAL A 299 -0.65 -6.12 14.55
CA VAL A 299 -0.42 -5.08 15.58
C VAL A 299 1.04 -4.69 15.64
N THR A 300 1.93 -5.66 15.47
CA THR A 300 3.38 -5.47 15.54
C THR A 300 4.06 -6.13 14.36
N ILE A 301 5.09 -5.45 13.84
CA ILE A 301 5.90 -5.89 12.71
C ILE A 301 7.38 -5.83 13.10
N PRO A 302 8.25 -6.71 12.55
CA PRO A 302 9.68 -6.56 12.74
C PRO A 302 10.17 -5.22 12.17
N ALA A 303 11.26 -4.69 12.72
CA ALA A 303 11.91 -3.52 12.15
C ALA A 303 12.37 -3.83 10.73
N VAL A 304 11.98 -2.97 9.79
CA VAL A 304 12.44 -3.00 8.41
C VAL A 304 13.84 -2.38 8.35
N VAL A 305 14.80 -3.14 7.83
CA VAL A 305 16.17 -2.69 7.62
C VAL A 305 16.19 -1.61 6.54
N ASP A 306 16.95 -0.54 6.76
CA ASP A 306 17.10 0.58 5.83
C ASP A 306 15.78 1.28 5.43
N ALA A 307 14.76 1.20 6.29
CA ALA A 307 13.51 1.92 6.08
C ALA A 307 13.76 3.44 5.97
N PRO A 308 13.19 4.13 4.96
CA PRO A 308 13.35 5.57 4.83
C PRO A 308 12.85 6.33 6.07
N GLU A 309 13.45 7.48 6.35
CA GLU A 309 13.02 8.33 7.46
C GLU A 309 11.54 8.71 7.31
N GLY A 310 10.75 8.50 8.36
CA GLY A 310 9.31 8.73 8.34
C GLY A 310 8.47 7.50 7.93
N TYR A 311 9.07 6.42 7.43
CA TYR A 311 8.37 5.20 7.00
C TYR A 311 7.38 4.70 8.04
N TYR A 312 7.82 4.50 9.29
CA TYR A 312 6.96 3.96 10.36
C TYR A 312 5.75 4.87 10.61
N ALA A 313 5.95 6.18 10.75
CA ALA A 313 4.84 7.10 10.95
C ALA A 313 3.84 7.06 9.78
N MET A 314 4.34 7.05 8.54
CA MET A 314 3.50 7.00 7.34
C MET A 314 2.84 5.62 7.14
N SER A 315 3.43 4.54 7.63
CA SER A 315 2.82 3.22 7.63
C SER A 315 1.84 3.02 8.80
N GLY A 316 1.73 3.97 9.73
CA GLY A 316 0.83 3.87 10.86
C GLY A 316 1.41 3.12 12.07
N TYR A 317 2.73 3.00 12.14
CA TYR A 317 3.48 2.32 13.20
C TYR A 317 4.47 3.28 13.88
N ARG A 318 4.99 2.87 15.04
CA ARG A 318 6.15 3.48 15.68
C ARG A 318 7.19 2.42 15.93
N LEU A 319 8.42 2.66 15.48
CA LEU A 319 9.56 1.81 15.81
C LEU A 319 9.86 1.89 17.31
N SER A 320 9.98 0.73 17.96
CA SER A 320 10.26 0.60 19.38
C SER A 320 11.11 -0.66 19.63
N GLY A 321 12.42 -0.49 19.70
CA GLY A 321 13.36 -1.60 19.78
C GLY A 321 13.54 -2.28 18.42
N GLN A 322 13.48 -3.60 18.41
CA GLN A 322 13.62 -4.45 17.21
C GLN A 322 12.31 -4.61 16.43
N ARG A 323 11.20 -4.06 16.93
CA ARG A 323 9.87 -4.16 16.31
C ARG A 323 9.21 -2.80 16.24
N ALA A 324 8.20 -2.68 15.40
CA ALA A 324 7.33 -1.52 15.33
C ALA A 324 5.91 -1.91 15.73
N ILE A 325 5.23 -1.04 16.46
CA ILE A 325 3.88 -1.23 16.97
C ILE A 325 2.92 -0.22 16.33
N ARG A 326 1.72 -0.69 15.98
CA ARG A 326 0.69 0.14 15.37
C ARG A 326 0.31 1.28 16.31
N ILE A 327 0.17 2.48 15.78
CA ILE A 327 0.04 3.72 16.57
C ILE A 327 -1.18 3.67 17.50
N ASP A 328 -2.33 3.18 17.04
CA ASP A 328 -3.52 3.08 17.87
C ASP A 328 -3.35 2.12 19.07
N MET A 329 -2.67 0.98 18.89
CA MET A 329 -2.38 0.03 19.97
C MET A 329 -1.31 0.57 20.92
N LEU A 330 -0.29 1.25 20.38
CA LEU A 330 0.71 1.94 21.20
C LEU A 330 0.07 2.98 22.12
N GLU A 331 -0.90 3.75 21.63
CA GLU A 331 -1.55 4.77 22.44
C GLU A 331 -2.47 4.16 23.51
N ARG A 332 -3.12 3.02 23.22
CA ARG A 332 -3.83 2.24 24.24
C ARG A 332 -2.88 1.68 25.29
N LEU A 333 -1.73 1.16 24.88
CA LEU A 333 -0.67 0.73 25.80
C LEU A 333 -0.21 1.90 26.66
N ALA A 334 0.00 3.08 26.08
CA ALA A 334 0.37 4.28 26.81
C ALA A 334 -0.67 4.65 27.89
N ASP A 335 -1.96 4.50 27.59
CA ASP A 335 -3.05 4.73 28.55
C ASP A 335 -3.00 3.73 29.72
N LEU A 336 -2.78 2.44 29.46
CA LEU A 336 -2.60 1.41 30.51
C LEU A 336 -1.36 1.68 31.37
N LEU A 337 -0.26 2.13 30.75
CA LEU A 337 0.98 2.43 31.46
C LEU A 337 0.86 3.63 32.40
N ARG A 338 -0.09 4.55 32.16
CA ARG A 338 -0.30 5.72 33.05
C ARG A 338 -0.84 5.35 34.42
N SER A 339 -1.55 4.23 34.56
CA SER A 339 -2.04 3.76 35.86
C SER A 339 -1.00 2.98 36.65
N GLN A 340 0.15 2.66 36.05
CA GLN A 340 1.21 1.88 36.69
C GLN A 340 2.21 2.76 37.44
N ASP A 341 2.84 2.19 38.48
CA ASP A 341 3.96 2.85 39.15
C ASP A 341 5.25 2.74 38.31
N SER A 342 5.34 3.58 37.29
CA SER A 342 6.51 3.65 36.41
C SER A 342 7.81 4.06 37.13
N ARG A 343 7.75 4.58 38.37
CA ARG A 343 8.95 4.97 39.14
C ARG A 343 9.41 3.87 40.08
N GLY A 344 8.47 3.24 40.79
CA GLY A 344 8.73 2.11 41.69
C GLY A 344 8.94 0.78 40.96
N GLY A 345 8.46 0.68 39.72
CA GLY A 345 8.53 -0.54 38.92
C GLY A 345 7.17 -1.25 38.86
N PHE A 346 6.88 -1.89 37.73
CA PHE A 346 5.67 -2.71 37.56
C PHE A 346 5.97 -3.93 36.67
N GLU A 347 5.18 -4.99 36.81
CA GLU A 347 5.24 -6.17 35.93
C GLU A 347 4.21 -6.05 34.79
N ALA A 348 4.45 -6.70 33.65
CA ALA A 348 3.49 -6.71 32.55
C ALA A 348 2.18 -7.44 32.94
N ASN A 349 1.04 -6.78 32.78
CA ASN A 349 -0.28 -7.39 32.91
C ASN A 349 -0.63 -8.19 31.61
N PRO A 350 -1.33 -9.35 31.71
CA PRO A 350 -1.99 -10.00 30.59
C PRO A 350 -2.63 -9.06 29.53
N ASP A 351 -3.30 -7.99 29.95
CA ASP A 351 -3.92 -7.01 29.04
C ASP A 351 -2.88 -6.33 28.14
N MET A 352 -1.70 -5.98 28.68
CA MET A 352 -0.61 -5.33 27.93
C MET A 352 0.00 -6.27 26.89
N LEU A 353 0.16 -7.55 27.24
CA LEU A 353 0.66 -8.57 26.31
C LEU A 353 -0.37 -8.87 25.22
N SER A 354 -1.66 -8.92 25.59
CA SER A 354 -2.77 -9.16 24.66
C SER A 354 -2.90 -8.06 23.62
N ILE A 355 -2.86 -6.77 24.02
CA ILE A 355 -2.99 -5.67 23.05
C ILE A 355 -1.77 -5.50 22.15
N THR A 356 -0.60 -6.03 22.53
CA THR A 356 0.62 -5.98 21.71
C THR A 356 0.79 -7.25 20.86
N GLY A 357 0.21 -8.36 21.28
CA GLY A 357 0.34 -9.68 20.62
C GLY A 357 1.77 -10.21 20.66
N MET A 358 2.49 -9.95 21.75
CA MET A 358 3.93 -10.22 21.88
C MET A 358 4.23 -11.14 23.05
N THR A 359 5.34 -11.89 22.95
CA THR A 359 5.86 -12.63 24.10
C THR A 359 6.42 -11.66 25.15
N LEU A 360 6.63 -12.15 26.37
CA LEU A 360 7.14 -11.34 27.47
C LEU A 360 8.53 -10.72 27.14
N GLU A 361 9.42 -11.49 26.52
CA GLU A 361 10.74 -11.03 26.09
C GLU A 361 10.66 -9.95 25.00
N GLN A 362 9.79 -10.17 24.01
CA GLN A 362 9.57 -9.21 22.95
C GLN A 362 8.95 -7.91 23.50
N PHE A 363 8.01 -8.04 24.44
CA PHE A 363 7.41 -6.89 25.12
C PHE A 363 8.47 -6.11 25.90
N ALA A 364 9.44 -6.80 26.52
CA ALA A 364 10.53 -6.15 27.22
C ALA A 364 11.42 -5.30 26.28
N ASP A 365 11.77 -5.81 25.11
CA ASP A 365 12.49 -5.05 24.07
C ASP A 365 11.66 -3.84 23.57
N LEU A 366 10.36 -4.04 23.34
CA LEU A 366 9.44 -2.96 22.94
C LEU A 366 9.40 -1.85 24.00
N MET A 367 9.27 -2.20 25.28
CA MET A 367 9.27 -1.26 26.40
C MET A 367 10.60 -0.53 26.51
N GLY A 368 11.71 -1.22 26.23
CA GLY A 368 13.04 -0.62 26.04
C GLY A 368 13.04 0.52 25.02
N GLY A 369 12.47 0.27 23.83
CA GLY A 369 12.29 1.28 22.78
C GLY A 369 11.39 2.46 23.17
N MET A 370 10.46 2.26 24.11
CA MET A 370 9.60 3.30 24.66
C MET A 370 10.28 4.14 25.77
N GLY A 371 11.49 3.77 26.19
CA GLY A 371 12.27 4.45 27.22
C GLY A 371 12.14 3.86 28.62
N TYR A 372 11.54 2.68 28.76
CA TYR A 372 11.56 1.91 30.00
C TYR A 372 12.84 1.07 30.09
N LYS A 373 13.25 0.73 31.31
CA LYS A 373 14.23 -0.30 31.59
C LYS A 373 13.48 -1.56 31.97
N ALA A 374 13.87 -2.69 31.41
CA ALA A 374 13.33 -4.00 31.73
C ALA A 374 14.39 -4.79 32.51
N GLU A 375 14.07 -5.20 33.74
CA GLU A 375 14.93 -6.03 34.57
C GLU A 375 14.32 -7.44 34.65
N GLN A 376 15.06 -8.45 34.19
CA GLN A 376 14.63 -9.84 34.21
C GLN A 376 14.79 -10.43 35.61
N GLY A 377 13.75 -11.10 36.10
CA GLY A 377 13.75 -11.87 37.32
C GLY A 377 13.21 -13.28 37.09
N GLU A 378 13.51 -14.20 38.00
CA GLU A 378 13.03 -15.57 37.98
C GLU A 378 12.34 -15.86 39.32
N ARG A 379 11.14 -16.44 39.27
CA ARG A 379 10.41 -16.90 40.46
C ARG A 379 9.81 -18.29 40.22
N THR A 380 9.62 -19.07 41.27
CA THR A 380 8.89 -20.34 41.16
C THR A 380 7.42 -20.08 40.86
N LYS A 381 6.91 -20.69 39.80
CA LYS A 381 5.51 -20.56 39.36
C LYS A 381 4.59 -21.15 40.42
N VAL A 382 3.92 -20.30 41.18
CA VAL A 382 2.85 -20.72 42.08
C VAL A 382 1.60 -20.88 41.22
N LYS A 383 1.24 -22.13 40.90
CA LYS A 383 -0.02 -22.44 40.22
C LYS A 383 -1.16 -21.91 41.10
N ALA A 384 -1.94 -20.96 40.60
CA ALA A 384 -3.18 -20.59 41.27
C ALA A 384 -4.05 -21.84 41.33
N VAL A 385 -4.29 -22.34 42.54
CA VAL A 385 -5.21 -23.45 42.76
C VAL A 385 -6.59 -22.90 42.43
N ASP A 386 -7.22 -23.40 41.36
CA ASP A 386 -8.64 -23.15 41.12
C ASP A 386 -9.38 -23.50 42.41
N GLN A 387 -10.03 -22.51 43.03
CA GLN A 387 -10.87 -22.77 44.18
C GLN A 387 -12.00 -23.69 43.72
N VAL A 388 -11.91 -24.96 44.10
CA VAL A 388 -13.01 -25.90 44.05
C VAL A 388 -14.16 -25.27 44.82
N ILE A 389 -15.20 -24.83 44.11
CA ILE A 389 -16.48 -24.46 44.70
C ILE A 389 -16.97 -25.74 45.39
N PRO A 390 -17.14 -25.78 46.73
CA PRO A 390 -17.77 -26.91 47.37
C PRO A 390 -19.24 -26.90 46.93
N THR A 391 -19.63 -27.84 46.08
CA THR A 391 -21.03 -28.25 45.99
C THR A 391 -21.34 -29.00 47.26
N ASP A 392 -21.78 -28.27 48.28
CA ASP A 392 -22.33 -28.85 49.50
C ASP A 392 -23.68 -29.48 49.16
N GLU A 393 -23.79 -30.78 49.39
CA GLU A 393 -25.04 -31.51 49.31
C GLU A 393 -25.94 -31.10 50.50
N GLY A 394 -27.15 -30.65 50.15
CA GLY A 394 -28.34 -30.91 50.96
C GLY A 394 -28.59 -30.01 52.17
N VAL A 395 -29.05 -28.78 51.94
CA VAL A 395 -30.08 -28.17 52.79
C VAL A 395 -31.05 -27.37 51.92
N ALA A 396 -32.35 -27.67 52.06
CA ALA A 396 -33.44 -26.99 51.38
C ALA A 396 -33.45 -25.48 51.67
N HIS A 397 -33.62 -24.67 50.64
CA HIS A 397 -33.95 -23.26 50.79
C HIS A 397 -35.38 -23.02 50.30
N GLU A 398 -36.24 -22.74 51.27
CA GLU A 398 -37.56 -22.14 51.09
C GLU A 398 -37.44 -20.75 50.45
N ASP A 399 -38.48 -20.41 49.68
CA ASP A 399 -38.75 -19.11 49.09
C ASP A 399 -38.63 -17.97 50.10
N ILE A 400 -37.68 -17.06 49.89
CA ILE A 400 -37.70 -15.72 50.49
C ILE A 400 -37.49 -14.68 49.40
N VAL A 401 -38.58 -13.99 49.09
CA VAL A 401 -38.66 -12.78 48.28
C VAL A 401 -37.87 -11.65 48.96
N PRO A 402 -36.96 -10.93 48.28
CA PRO A 402 -36.35 -9.74 48.85
C PRO A 402 -37.30 -8.54 48.78
N PRO A 403 -37.39 -7.69 49.82
CA PRO A 403 -38.18 -6.48 49.77
C PRO A 403 -37.48 -5.40 48.95
N VAL A 404 -38.30 -4.67 48.20
CA VAL A 404 -37.99 -3.47 47.46
C VAL A 404 -37.67 -2.33 48.44
N HIS A 405 -36.61 -1.56 48.19
CA HIS A 405 -36.43 -0.26 48.81
C HIS A 405 -36.02 0.79 47.77
N GLU A 406 -36.86 1.81 47.65
CA GLU A 406 -36.68 3.01 46.86
C GLU A 406 -35.75 4.02 47.56
N GLY A 407 -34.99 4.77 46.75
CA GLY A 407 -34.56 6.15 47.01
C GLY A 407 -33.13 6.36 47.54
N ASP A 408 -32.21 6.80 46.68
CA ASP A 408 -31.69 8.18 46.71
C ASP A 408 -30.70 8.48 45.55
N GLU A 409 -30.78 9.72 45.06
CA GLU A 409 -30.05 10.32 43.95
C GLU A 409 -28.63 10.76 44.36
N ASN A 410 -27.61 10.53 43.50
CA ASN A 410 -26.68 11.57 42.97
C ASN A 410 -25.47 10.99 42.18
N ALA A 411 -25.40 11.41 40.92
CA ALA A 411 -24.26 11.90 40.10
C ALA A 411 -22.90 11.16 39.94
N ASP A 412 -22.48 11.17 38.66
CA ASP A 412 -21.12 11.06 38.08
C ASP A 412 -20.46 9.68 37.90
N THR A 413 -20.78 9.03 36.77
CA THR A 413 -19.80 8.30 35.92
C THR A 413 -20.27 8.22 34.45
N PRO A 414 -19.38 8.34 33.44
CA PRO A 414 -19.77 8.29 32.03
C PRO A 414 -19.89 6.84 31.54
N VAL A 415 -21.10 6.45 31.13
CA VAL A 415 -21.38 5.17 30.47
C VAL A 415 -21.14 5.32 28.97
N PHE A 416 -20.33 4.43 28.42
CA PHE A 416 -20.15 4.26 26.99
C PHE A 416 -21.41 3.64 26.38
N ASP A 417 -22.02 4.42 25.50
CA ASP A 417 -23.12 4.10 24.61
C ASP A 417 -22.76 2.93 23.66
N LYS A 418 -23.46 1.81 23.81
CA LYS A 418 -23.52 0.73 22.81
C LYS A 418 -24.84 0.90 22.06
N GLY A 419 -24.74 1.21 20.77
CA GLY A 419 -25.86 1.45 19.90
C GLY A 419 -26.86 0.29 19.82
N LEU A 420 -28.14 0.68 19.77
CA LEU A 420 -29.25 -0.11 19.24
C LEU A 420 -28.98 -0.54 17.78
N PRO A 421 -29.67 -1.60 17.35
CA PRO A 421 -30.42 -1.54 16.11
C PRO A 421 -31.93 -1.58 16.36
N ASP A 422 -32.64 -0.95 15.43
CA ASP A 422 -34.04 -0.57 15.41
C ASP A 422 -35.07 -1.69 15.66
N ALA A 423 -36.20 -1.23 16.19
CA ALA A 423 -37.46 -1.94 16.34
C ALA A 423 -38.13 -2.24 14.99
N ILE A 424 -38.64 -3.46 14.83
CA ILE A 424 -39.82 -3.76 14.00
C ILE A 424 -40.63 -4.87 14.69
N GLU A 425 -41.85 -4.53 15.09
CA GLU A 425 -43.03 -5.41 15.12
C GLU A 425 -44.19 -4.61 14.51
N PRO A 426 -45.33 -5.19 14.04
CA PRO A 426 -45.80 -6.58 14.22
C PRO A 426 -46.41 -7.20 12.93
N GLY A 427 -46.89 -8.46 13.00
CA GLY A 427 -47.97 -8.94 12.12
C GLY A 427 -47.95 -10.43 11.76
N ALA A 428 -48.77 -11.22 12.46
CA ALA A 428 -49.04 -12.63 12.19
C ALA A 428 -50.02 -12.83 11.02
N ILE A 429 -49.78 -13.82 10.14
CA ILE A 429 -50.81 -14.66 9.48
C ILE A 429 -50.20 -16.05 9.16
N THR A 430 -51.02 -17.06 9.41
CA THR A 430 -50.97 -18.52 9.17
C THR A 430 -50.86 -18.93 7.69
N GLU A 431 -50.16 -20.03 7.38
CA GLU A 431 -50.69 -21.20 6.62
C GLU A 431 -49.61 -22.25 6.30
N GLU A 432 -50.03 -23.53 6.33
CA GLU A 432 -49.31 -24.74 5.95
C GLU A 432 -49.12 -24.88 4.42
N ALA A 433 -48.05 -25.56 3.98
CA ALA A 433 -48.06 -26.60 2.93
C ALA A 433 -46.61 -27.11 2.74
N LYS A 434 -46.31 -28.34 3.14
CA LYS A 434 -46.34 -29.58 2.33
C LYS A 434 -45.13 -29.73 1.38
N ALA A 435 -44.33 -30.74 1.68
CA ALA A 435 -43.29 -31.29 0.82
C ALA A 435 -43.89 -32.02 -0.37
N GLU A 436 -43.27 -31.87 -1.54
CA GLU A 436 -43.45 -32.75 -2.69
C GLU A 436 -42.11 -32.97 -3.39
N GLU A 437 -42.04 -34.15 -3.99
CA GLU A 437 -40.88 -34.96 -4.33
C GLU A 437 -40.57 -34.90 -5.84
N ALA A 438 -39.28 -35.05 -6.16
CA ALA A 438 -38.66 -35.51 -7.40
C ALA A 438 -39.30 -35.23 -8.79
N ALA A 439 -38.48 -34.68 -9.69
CA ALA A 439 -38.46 -35.09 -11.10
C ALA A 439 -37.03 -34.99 -11.70
N ASP A 440 -36.64 -36.12 -12.27
CA ASP A 440 -35.41 -36.52 -12.96
C ASP A 440 -35.31 -35.95 -14.38
N LEU A 441 -34.11 -35.54 -14.81
CA LEU A 441 -33.68 -35.58 -16.22
C LEU A 441 -32.15 -35.80 -16.32
N SER A 442 -31.78 -37.03 -16.73
CA SER A 442 -30.66 -37.48 -17.59
C SER A 442 -29.80 -36.40 -18.29
N GLY A 443 -28.50 -36.53 -18.54
CA GLY A 443 -27.55 -37.64 -18.57
C GLY A 443 -26.47 -37.37 -19.64
N VAL A 444 -25.32 -38.05 -19.54
CA VAL A 444 -24.16 -38.19 -20.48
C VAL A 444 -22.85 -37.52 -20.05
N ALA A 445 -21.91 -38.34 -19.56
CA ALA A 445 -20.47 -38.29 -19.88
C ALA A 445 -19.81 -39.61 -19.38
N VAL A 446 -19.57 -40.58 -20.26
CA VAL A 446 -18.25 -40.98 -20.81
C VAL A 446 -17.29 -41.56 -19.76
N ASN A 447 -16.97 -42.84 -19.99
CA ASN A 447 -16.09 -43.70 -19.22
C ASN A 447 -14.73 -43.79 -19.96
N LEU A 448 -13.60 -43.60 -19.30
CA LEU A 448 -12.28 -44.08 -19.74
C LEU A 448 -11.38 -44.34 -18.49
N PRO A 449 -10.56 -45.41 -18.50
CA PRO A 449 -9.89 -45.95 -17.31
C PRO A 449 -8.50 -45.34 -17.06
N ASP A 450 -8.09 -45.29 -15.79
CA ASP A 450 -6.78 -44.82 -15.35
C ASP A 450 -5.87 -46.02 -15.01
N GLU A 451 -4.77 -46.15 -15.76
CA GLU A 451 -3.70 -47.13 -15.57
C GLU A 451 -2.72 -46.60 -14.52
N GLY A 452 -2.30 -47.47 -13.60
CA GLY A 452 -1.37 -47.11 -12.54
C GLY A 452 0.07 -46.93 -13.01
N GLU A 453 0.81 -46.09 -12.29
CA GLU A 453 2.12 -46.42 -11.70
C GLU A 453 2.65 -45.23 -10.87
N ALA A 454 3.00 -45.48 -9.62
CA ALA A 454 3.95 -44.68 -8.86
C ALA A 454 4.75 -45.64 -7.94
N PRO A 455 6.09 -45.72 -8.07
CA PRO A 455 6.90 -46.64 -7.28
C PRO A 455 7.65 -45.95 -6.12
N SER A 456 7.87 -46.74 -5.05
CA SER A 456 9.02 -46.74 -4.11
C SER A 456 9.32 -45.50 -3.24
N ALA A 457 9.90 -45.56 -2.05
CA ALA A 457 10.15 -46.56 -1.01
C ALA A 457 10.90 -45.80 0.11
N GLU A 458 10.60 -46.01 1.39
CA GLU A 458 11.60 -46.18 2.47
C GLU A 458 10.89 -46.32 3.83
N ILE A 459 11.13 -47.47 4.45
CA ILE A 459 10.77 -47.81 5.82
C ILE A 459 12.09 -48.05 6.56
N ALA A 460 12.27 -47.41 7.70
CA ALA A 460 13.24 -47.79 8.72
C ALA A 460 12.59 -47.69 10.12
N GLU A 461 12.33 -48.88 10.67
CA GLU A 461 12.22 -49.33 12.08
C GLU A 461 11.84 -48.36 13.23
N PRO A 462 10.87 -48.76 14.07
CA PRO A 462 10.94 -48.53 15.51
C PRO A 462 11.42 -49.78 16.25
N VAL A 463 12.40 -49.57 17.12
CA VAL A 463 12.97 -50.51 18.08
C VAL A 463 11.94 -50.91 19.14
N ALA A 464 11.99 -52.20 19.48
CA ALA A 464 11.25 -52.84 20.56
C ALA A 464 11.70 -52.35 21.94
N SER A 465 10.76 -52.27 22.88
CA SER A 465 11.04 -52.37 24.30
C SER A 465 10.03 -53.31 24.94
N GLU A 466 10.58 -54.23 25.73
CA GLU A 466 10.00 -55.45 26.27
C GLU A 466 8.91 -55.20 27.32
N ASP A 467 7.91 -56.08 27.30
CA ASP A 467 6.99 -56.34 28.40
C ASP A 467 7.74 -56.99 29.58
N GLU A 468 7.84 -56.29 30.71
CA GLU A 468 7.95 -56.93 32.03
C GLU A 468 6.74 -56.56 32.89
N ALA A 469 5.80 -57.50 32.96
CA ALA A 469 4.69 -57.47 33.88
C ALA A 469 5.18 -57.75 35.32
N ALA A 470 5.25 -56.70 36.15
CA ALA A 470 5.33 -56.83 37.59
C ALA A 470 3.94 -56.76 38.23
N GLN A 471 3.63 -57.78 39.03
CA GLN A 471 2.36 -58.02 39.71
C GLN A 471 2.00 -56.90 40.70
N TYR A 472 0.80 -56.34 40.56
CA TYR A 472 0.22 -55.44 41.56
C TYR A 472 -0.20 -56.23 42.81
N ALA A 473 0.49 -55.99 43.92
CA ALA A 473 -0.05 -56.27 45.24
C ALA A 473 -1.04 -55.14 45.58
N ALA A 474 -2.29 -55.52 45.88
CA ALA A 474 -3.30 -54.62 46.41
C ALA A 474 -2.88 -54.15 47.81
N GLY A 475 -2.46 -52.88 47.90
CA GLY A 475 -2.37 -52.11 49.13
C GLY A 475 -3.02 -50.75 48.87
N GLU A 476 -4.04 -50.44 49.65
CA GLU A 476 -4.82 -49.20 49.58
C GLU A 476 -3.90 -47.97 49.61
N VAL A 477 -3.98 -47.15 48.57
CA VAL A 477 -3.46 -45.77 48.56
C VAL A 477 -4.64 -44.88 48.94
N PRO A 478 -4.51 -43.96 49.92
CA PRO A 478 -5.60 -43.05 50.25
C PRO A 478 -5.89 -42.11 49.06
N GLU A 479 -7.17 -41.82 48.82
CA GLU A 479 -7.62 -40.85 47.82
C GLU A 479 -7.02 -39.46 48.10
N GLY A 480 -6.32 -38.87 47.12
CA GLY A 480 -5.89 -37.47 47.18
C GLY A 480 -4.59 -37.07 46.51
N GLU A 481 -3.80 -37.96 45.91
CA GLU A 481 -2.56 -37.57 45.18
C GLU A 481 -2.50 -38.17 43.77
N ALA A 482 -2.35 -37.28 42.77
CA ALA A 482 -2.12 -37.66 41.38
C ALA A 482 -0.72 -38.28 41.23
N ALA A 483 -0.60 -39.33 40.41
CA ALA A 483 0.61 -40.11 40.21
C ALA A 483 1.83 -39.33 39.63
N ASP A 484 1.65 -38.07 39.24
CA ASP A 484 2.71 -37.21 38.66
C ASP A 484 3.28 -36.17 39.64
N ALA A 485 2.89 -36.18 40.92
CA ALA A 485 3.33 -35.18 41.90
C ALA A 485 4.86 -35.17 42.16
N ALA A 486 5.56 -36.28 41.89
CA ALA A 486 6.99 -36.43 42.18
C ALA A 486 7.93 -36.05 41.02
N LEU A 487 7.42 -35.71 39.83
CA LEU A 487 8.22 -35.37 38.64
C LEU A 487 8.01 -33.93 38.12
N ALA A 488 7.16 -33.14 38.75
CA ALA A 488 7.04 -31.71 38.47
C ALA A 488 8.14 -30.93 39.20
N GLY A 489 9.33 -30.86 38.61
CA GLY A 489 10.33 -29.86 39.01
C GLY A 489 9.71 -28.46 38.99
N ALA A 490 10.06 -27.60 39.95
CA ALA A 490 9.47 -26.27 40.07
C ALA A 490 9.61 -25.49 38.75
N GLU A 491 8.50 -25.29 38.04
CA GLU A 491 8.49 -24.50 36.81
C GLU A 491 8.90 -23.06 37.18
N MET A 492 10.08 -22.61 36.74
CA MET A 492 10.54 -21.25 36.97
C MET A 492 9.84 -20.33 35.96
N GLU A 493 9.13 -19.32 36.45
CA GLU A 493 8.54 -18.26 35.64
C GLU A 493 9.54 -17.09 35.55
N VAL A 494 9.90 -16.73 34.31
CA VAL A 494 10.64 -15.50 34.02
C VAL A 494 9.66 -14.34 34.02
N PHE A 495 9.95 -13.29 34.77
CA PHE A 495 9.19 -12.04 34.77
C PHE A 495 10.10 -10.84 34.47
N TYR A 496 9.53 -9.73 34.02
CA TYR A 496 10.25 -8.46 33.86
C TYR A 496 9.63 -7.39 34.73
N THR A 497 10.49 -6.64 35.44
CA THR A 497 10.11 -5.41 36.13
C THR A 497 10.47 -4.21 35.27
N PHE A 498 9.49 -3.36 35.00
CA PHE A 498 9.62 -2.18 34.15
C PHE A 498 9.71 -0.90 34.97
N THR A 499 10.82 -0.17 34.82
CA THR A 499 11.00 1.16 35.44
C THR A 499 11.26 2.22 34.37
N TRP A 500 10.72 3.42 34.54
CA TRP A 500 10.94 4.51 33.59
C TRP A 500 12.41 4.93 33.59
N GLY A 501 13.08 4.81 32.45
CA GLY A 501 14.52 5.07 32.32
C GLY A 501 14.92 6.54 32.40
N GLY A 502 13.95 7.47 32.30
CA GLY A 502 14.21 8.91 32.18
C GLY A 502 14.81 9.27 30.81
N ASN A 503 14.70 10.55 30.41
CA ASN A 503 15.18 11.04 29.12
C ASN A 503 16.72 11.16 29.07
N ARG A 504 17.44 10.06 29.29
CA ARG A 504 18.90 10.01 29.34
C ARG A 504 19.42 8.82 28.52
N GLY A 505 19.26 8.86 27.19
CA GLY A 505 20.20 8.15 26.30
C GLY A 505 19.70 7.39 25.08
N GLY A 506 18.39 7.33 24.76
CA GLY A 506 17.89 6.44 23.70
C GLY A 506 18.24 6.83 22.24
N ASN A 507 18.55 8.09 21.95
CA ASN A 507 18.65 8.56 20.55
C ASN A 507 20.07 8.64 19.97
N ARG A 508 20.97 7.71 20.33
CA ARG A 508 22.34 7.67 19.76
C ARG A 508 22.63 6.53 18.80
N ASN A 509 21.67 5.65 18.53
CA ASN A 509 21.92 4.48 17.69
C ASN A 509 20.93 4.35 16.51
N ALA A 510 20.77 5.42 15.75
CA ALA A 510 20.25 5.36 14.40
C ALA A 510 20.96 6.42 13.55
N GLY A 511 21.83 5.98 12.63
CA GLY A 511 22.28 6.83 11.52
C GLY A 511 23.66 7.51 11.62
N ARG A 512 24.73 6.81 12.00
CA ARG A 512 26.08 7.29 11.65
C ARG A 512 26.98 6.19 11.11
N GLY A 513 27.07 6.12 9.78
CA GLY A 513 28.02 5.28 9.05
C GLY A 513 29.49 5.57 9.41
N PRO A 514 30.41 4.66 9.03
CA PRO A 514 31.79 4.67 9.50
C PRO A 514 32.56 5.87 8.96
N ARG A 515 33.02 6.74 9.88
CA ARG A 515 33.86 7.89 9.55
C ARG A 515 35.26 7.39 9.17
N ARG A 516 35.57 7.47 7.88
CA ARG A 516 36.92 7.25 7.35
C ARG A 516 37.92 8.26 7.92
N GLU A 517 39.07 7.69 8.24
CA GLU A 517 40.35 8.25 8.65
C GLU A 517 40.88 9.31 7.67
N GLY A 518 41.54 10.35 8.20
CA GLY A 518 42.44 11.21 7.41
C GLY A 518 42.53 12.66 7.88
N GLY A 519 43.73 13.07 8.33
CA GLY A 519 44.27 14.40 8.06
C GLY A 519 44.62 15.29 9.27
N ASP A 520 45.92 15.31 9.60
CA ASP A 520 46.65 16.27 10.43
C ASP A 520 46.24 17.76 10.30
N ARG A 521 46.21 18.49 11.45
CA ARG A 521 47.04 19.69 11.70
C ARG A 521 46.85 20.29 13.13
N PRO A 522 47.85 21.05 13.64
CA PRO A 522 48.22 21.03 15.05
C PRO A 522 47.76 22.23 15.93
N GLN A 523 47.94 22.01 17.23
CA GLN A 523 47.72 22.87 18.40
C GLN A 523 48.22 24.33 18.32
N GLY A 524 47.40 25.25 18.84
CA GLY A 524 47.78 26.61 19.26
C GLY A 524 47.19 26.95 20.63
N LYS A 525 48.02 27.49 21.52
CA LYS A 525 47.84 27.70 22.98
C LYS A 525 46.93 28.88 23.39
N LYS A 526 46.27 28.68 24.55
CA LYS A 526 45.99 29.56 25.71
C LYS A 526 46.01 31.09 25.58
N GLY A 527 44.97 31.69 26.20
CA GLY A 527 44.90 33.04 26.79
C GLY A 527 43.51 33.62 26.55
N GLY A 528 42.65 33.99 27.49
CA GLY A 528 42.81 34.47 28.86
C GLY A 528 42.06 35.81 28.96
N GLY A 529 41.04 35.91 29.82
CA GLY A 529 40.49 37.20 30.28
C GLY A 529 39.07 37.57 29.81
N LYS A 530 38.10 37.45 30.74
CA LYS A 530 36.88 38.29 30.77
C LYS A 530 37.27 39.72 31.20
N PRO A 531 36.41 40.74 30.98
CA PRO A 531 35.53 41.13 32.09
C PRO A 531 34.13 41.61 31.68
N GLN A 532 33.25 41.64 32.68
CA GLN A 532 31.83 41.99 32.62
C GLN A 532 31.58 43.24 33.49
N GLY A 533 30.78 44.19 32.99
CA GLY A 533 29.84 44.97 33.81
C GLY A 533 30.20 46.42 34.24
N LYS A 534 29.29 47.36 33.90
CA LYS A 534 28.57 48.34 34.77
C LYS A 534 27.99 49.48 33.89
N LYS A 535 26.66 49.59 33.73
CA LYS A 535 25.68 50.36 34.55
C LYS A 535 25.96 51.87 34.70
N GLY A 536 25.11 52.66 34.03
CA GLY A 536 24.26 53.68 34.68
C GLY A 536 24.75 55.12 34.70
N GLY A 537 23.94 56.04 34.16
CA GLY A 537 24.06 57.48 34.43
C GLY A 537 23.27 58.39 33.48
N LYS A 538 22.04 58.75 33.86
CA LYS A 538 21.34 59.99 33.46
C LYS A 538 21.48 60.97 34.65
N PRO A 539 21.53 62.31 34.47
CA PRO A 539 20.28 63.09 34.37
C PRO A 539 20.31 64.41 33.55
N ARG A 540 19.11 64.79 33.06
CA ARG A 540 18.40 66.11 32.98
C ARG A 540 19.18 67.40 32.62
N ARG A 541 18.79 68.14 31.55
CA ARG A 541 17.75 69.23 31.43
C ARG A 541 18.34 70.57 31.93
N ASP A 542 18.36 71.73 31.25
CA ASP A 542 17.44 72.59 30.45
C ASP A 542 18.34 73.45 29.49
N GLY A 543 17.93 74.21 28.46
CA GLY A 543 16.67 74.75 27.95
C GLY A 543 16.98 75.83 26.89
N GLY A 544 15.96 76.26 26.11
CA GLY A 544 16.01 77.40 25.15
C GLY A 544 16.06 76.95 23.67
N ARG A 545 14.96 76.77 22.93
CA ARG A 545 13.89 77.68 22.42
C ARG A 545 14.32 78.57 21.25
N ASP A 546 14.05 78.09 20.03
CA ASP A 546 13.53 78.76 18.81
C ASP A 546 13.60 77.68 17.70
N GLY A 547 12.65 77.41 16.81
CA GLY A 547 11.47 78.09 16.34
C GLY A 547 11.35 77.74 14.84
N GLY A 548 10.42 76.85 14.46
CA GLY A 548 9.86 76.83 13.09
C GLY A 548 10.19 75.68 12.13
N LYS A 549 9.13 74.89 11.86
CA LYS A 549 8.73 74.22 10.59
C LYS A 549 9.55 73.04 10.04
N GLY A 550 8.83 71.91 9.88
CA GLY A 550 9.10 70.92 8.83
C GLY A 550 8.84 69.47 9.27
N GLY A 551 7.57 69.05 9.34
CA GLY A 551 7.22 67.66 9.60
C GLY A 551 7.51 66.77 8.38
N ASN A 552 8.20 65.66 8.60
CA ASN A 552 8.17 64.51 7.69
C ASN A 552 8.56 63.23 8.43
N GLN A 553 7.63 62.28 8.51
CA GLN A 553 7.85 60.91 8.97
C GLN A 553 8.50 60.06 7.86
N PRO A 554 9.20 58.96 8.20
CA PRO A 554 9.97 58.18 7.23
C PRO A 554 9.12 57.17 6.45
N LYS A 555 9.47 57.04 5.17
CA LYS A 555 8.86 56.23 4.12
C LYS A 555 9.22 54.74 4.26
N THR A 556 8.24 53.86 4.12
CA THR A 556 8.42 52.46 3.70
C THR A 556 8.15 52.35 2.20
N PHE A 557 9.07 51.70 1.48
CA PHE A 557 8.97 51.41 0.04
C PHE A 557 8.26 50.07 -0.17
N SER A 558 7.20 50.05 -0.98
CA SER A 558 6.65 48.83 -1.59
C SER A 558 6.58 49.02 -3.11
N ALA A 559 7.27 48.16 -3.85
CA ALA A 559 7.35 48.17 -5.30
C ALA A 559 6.34 47.18 -5.91
N LYS A 560 5.21 47.65 -6.45
CA LYS A 560 4.56 47.13 -7.68
C LYS A 560 3.32 47.96 -8.06
N PRO A 561 3.07 48.25 -9.35
CA PRO A 561 1.94 49.10 -9.77
C PRO A 561 0.60 48.33 -9.87
N PRO A 562 -0.55 49.01 -9.66
CA PRO A 562 -1.88 48.40 -9.74
C PRO A 562 -2.31 48.14 -11.19
N ARG A 563 -2.90 46.96 -11.45
CA ARG A 563 -3.50 46.59 -12.74
C ARG A 563 -4.86 47.30 -12.88
N LYS A 564 -5.08 47.92 -14.05
CA LYS A 564 -6.37 48.49 -14.47
C LYS A 564 -7.41 47.37 -14.64
N GLU A 565 -8.56 47.53 -14.00
CA GLU A 565 -9.77 46.73 -14.27
C GLU A 565 -10.30 47.09 -15.67
N LYS A 566 -10.65 46.08 -16.46
CA LYS A 566 -11.24 46.25 -17.79
C LYS A 566 -12.72 46.58 -17.64
N GLN A 567 -13.17 47.63 -18.31
CA GLN A 567 -14.59 47.95 -18.50
C GLN A 567 -15.30 46.78 -19.19
N ILE A 568 -16.49 46.45 -18.70
CA ILE A 568 -17.39 45.43 -19.26
C ILE A 568 -18.07 46.04 -20.50
N ASP A 569 -18.09 45.27 -21.57
CA ASP A 569 -18.68 45.61 -22.87
C ASP A 569 -20.22 45.66 -22.79
N PRO A 570 -20.87 46.78 -23.16
CA PRO A 570 -22.31 46.97 -22.98
C PRO A 570 -23.21 46.14 -23.92
N ASP A 571 -22.65 45.44 -24.91
CA ASP A 571 -23.43 44.56 -25.82
C ASP A 571 -23.26 43.05 -25.52
N ASN A 572 -22.79 42.70 -24.32
CA ASN A 572 -22.70 41.29 -23.90
C ASN A 572 -24.07 40.77 -23.38
N PRO A 573 -24.68 39.75 -24.00
CA PRO A 573 -25.99 39.23 -23.63
C PRO A 573 -26.08 38.62 -22.21
N PHE A 574 -24.94 38.41 -21.53
CA PHE A 574 -24.90 37.89 -20.15
C PHE A 574 -24.89 38.98 -19.06
N ALA A 575 -24.68 40.26 -19.41
CA ALA A 575 -24.68 41.35 -18.43
C ALA A 575 -26.08 41.69 -17.90
N ALA A 576 -27.12 41.49 -18.72
CA ALA A 576 -28.52 41.73 -18.35
C ALA A 576 -29.05 40.71 -17.31
N ALA A 577 -28.57 39.47 -17.33
CA ALA A 577 -28.96 38.43 -16.37
C ALA A 577 -28.34 38.65 -14.98
N LEU A 578 -27.21 39.36 -14.89
CA LEU A 578 -26.47 39.57 -13.65
C LEU A 578 -26.90 40.84 -12.88
N MET A 579 -27.57 41.80 -13.56
CA MET A 579 -28.22 42.93 -12.89
C MET A 579 -29.58 42.57 -12.26
N GLY A 580 -30.28 41.54 -12.76
CA GLY A 580 -31.59 41.14 -12.24
C GLY A 580 -31.59 40.39 -10.91
N LEU A 581 -30.42 39.95 -10.40
CA LEU A 581 -30.31 39.13 -9.19
C LEU A 581 -29.92 39.93 -7.93
N LYS A 582 -29.73 41.25 -8.04
CA LYS A 582 -29.29 42.10 -6.91
C LYS A 582 -30.42 42.81 -6.15
N ASP A 583 -31.67 42.72 -6.62
CA ASP A 583 -32.82 43.45 -6.05
C ASP A 583 -33.84 42.56 -5.30
N LYS A 584 -33.38 41.46 -4.67
CA LYS A 584 -34.17 40.77 -3.64
C LYS A 584 -33.35 40.62 -2.36
N LYS A 585 -33.45 41.66 -1.53
CA LYS A 585 -33.23 41.59 -0.09
C LYS A 585 -34.59 41.59 0.60
#